data_AF-A0A7S1H6Y4-F1
#
_entry.id   AF-A0A7S1H6Y4-F1
#
_cell.length_a   1.000
_cell.length_b   1.000
_cell.length_c   1.000
_cell.angle_alpha   90.00
_cell.angle_beta   90.00
_cell.angle_gamma   90.00
#
_symmetry.space_group_name_H-M   'P 1'
#
loop_
_entity.id
_entity.type
_entity.pdbx_description
1 polymer ?
#
loop_
_entity_poly.entity_id
_entity_poly.type
_entity_poly.pdbx_seq_one_letter_code
_entity_poly.pdbx_strand_id
1 'polypeptide(L)'
;IGAVDVRDVALAHVQAMERRSAYGRYLLSSDTGVNHLTMASLLAADPEIAKHKLPTKASNITAYTPLYDTQKARRDLGVSLRPVGESLVDMAKDLIAKNLITSSV
;
A
#
# COMPACT_ATOMS: atom_id res chain seq x y z
N ILE A 1 -7.87 2.13 -5.94
CA ILE A 1 -7.28 3.32 -5.29
C ILE A 1 -5.76 3.24 -5.36
N GLY A 2 -5.06 4.37 -5.35
CA GLY A 2 -3.61 4.40 -5.12
C GLY A 2 -3.32 4.23 -3.63
N ALA A 3 -2.27 3.50 -3.29
CA ALA A 3 -1.88 3.26 -1.90
C ALA A 3 -0.36 3.41 -1.73
N VAL A 4 0.09 3.90 -0.59
CA VAL A 4 1.51 4.04 -0.25
C VAL A 4 1.71 3.77 1.24
N ASP A 5 2.83 3.15 1.60
CA ASP A 5 3.19 2.93 3.00
C ASP A 5 3.61 4.23 3.68
N VAL A 6 3.15 4.45 4.90
CA VAL A 6 3.45 5.67 5.68
C VAL A 6 4.95 5.87 5.92
N ARG A 7 5.74 4.78 6.01
CA ARG A 7 7.20 4.84 6.14
C ARG A 7 7.86 5.40 4.87
N ASP A 8 7.29 5.12 3.70
CA ASP A 8 7.79 5.69 2.44
C ASP A 8 7.41 7.15 2.28
N VAL A 9 6.23 7.54 2.77
CA VAL A 9 5.82 8.95 2.82
C VAL A 9 6.77 9.74 3.72
N ALA A 10 7.07 9.23 4.92
CA ALA A 10 8.01 9.85 5.84
C ALA A 10 9.42 9.97 5.23
N LEU A 11 9.93 8.89 4.61
CA LEU A 11 11.22 8.92 3.92
C LEU A 11 11.24 9.96 2.78
N ALA A 12 10.18 10.01 1.98
CA ALA A 12 10.09 10.97 0.89
C ALA A 12 10.06 12.42 1.38
N HIS A 13 9.42 12.69 2.53
CA HIS A 13 9.48 14.01 3.15
C HIS A 13 10.91 14.40 3.54
N VAL A 14 11.66 13.50 4.18
CA VAL A 14 13.07 13.75 4.52
C VAL A 14 13.90 14.00 3.25
N GLN A 15 13.76 13.14 2.24
CA GLN A 15 14.48 13.27 0.98
C GLN A 15 14.13 14.56 0.22
N ALA A 16 12.89 15.02 0.31
CA ALA A 16 12.46 16.28 -0.28
C ALA A 16 13.11 17.51 0.38
N MET A 17 13.46 17.42 1.66
CA MET A 17 14.17 18.49 2.38
C MET A 17 15.68 18.45 2.12
N GLU A 18 16.26 17.26 2.02
CA GLU A 18 17.73 17.09 1.98
C GLU A 18 18.32 17.16 0.57
N ARG A 19 17.55 16.75 -0.45
CA ARG A 19 18.09 16.67 -1.83
C ARG A 19 17.89 17.98 -2.57
N ARG A 20 19.00 18.55 -3.06
CA ARG A 20 18.98 19.74 -3.93
C ARG A 20 18.17 19.56 -5.23
N SER A 21 18.00 18.32 -5.68
CA SER A 21 17.18 17.97 -6.85
C SER A 21 15.68 18.02 -6.57
N ALA A 22 15.26 18.12 -5.31
CA ALA A 22 13.85 18.13 -4.95
C ALA A 22 13.17 19.47 -5.31
N TYR A 23 12.08 19.43 -6.08
CA TYR A 23 11.30 20.62 -6.42
C TYR A 23 9.84 20.32 -6.77
N GLY A 24 8.94 21.22 -6.36
CA GLY A 24 7.52 21.16 -6.69
C GLY A 24 6.78 20.02 -6.00
N ARG A 25 5.91 19.33 -6.75
CA ARG A 25 5.05 18.25 -6.23
C ARG A 25 5.57 16.87 -6.63
N TYR A 26 5.36 15.90 -5.74
CA TYR A 26 5.69 14.49 -5.92
C TYR A 26 4.45 13.63 -5.69
N LEU A 27 4.23 12.63 -6.55
CA LEU A 27 3.22 11.61 -6.34
C LEU A 27 3.88 10.38 -5.74
N LEU A 28 3.37 9.95 -4.57
CA LEU A 28 3.77 8.71 -3.92
C LEU A 28 2.54 7.80 -3.87
N SER A 29 2.57 6.74 -4.66
CA SER A 29 1.47 5.79 -4.79
C SER A 29 2.01 4.48 -5.37
N SER A 30 1.28 3.40 -5.20
CA SER A 30 1.42 2.20 -6.01
C SER A 30 1.35 2.55 -7.48
N ASP A 31 2.11 1.86 -8.33
CA ASP A 31 2.16 2.14 -9.78
C ASP A 31 0.80 1.87 -10.46
N THR A 32 0.02 0.95 -9.90
CA THR A 32 -1.34 0.63 -10.33
C THR A 32 -2.34 0.76 -9.19
N GLY A 33 -3.59 1.05 -9.53
CA GLY A 33 -4.69 1.07 -8.58
C GLY A 33 -4.96 -0.31 -7.99
N VAL A 34 -5.10 -0.37 -6.67
CA VAL A 34 -5.46 -1.57 -5.93
C VAL A 34 -6.92 -1.48 -5.52
N ASN A 35 -7.73 -2.49 -5.83
CA ASN A 35 -9.12 -2.58 -5.40
C ASN A 35 -9.24 -3.50 -4.16
N HIS A 36 -10.39 -3.49 -3.48
CA HIS A 36 -10.59 -4.25 -2.25
C HIS A 36 -10.41 -5.77 -2.42
N LEU A 37 -10.79 -6.34 -3.57
CA LEU A 37 -10.56 -7.77 -3.82
C LEU A 37 -9.09 -8.07 -4.05
N THR A 38 -8.37 -7.20 -4.77
CA THR A 38 -6.91 -7.32 -4.91
C THR A 38 -6.22 -7.22 -3.55
N MET A 39 -6.66 -6.31 -2.67
CA MET A 39 -6.13 -6.23 -1.29
C MET A 39 -6.41 -7.51 -0.51
N ALA A 40 -7.63 -8.06 -0.61
CA ALA A 40 -7.98 -9.33 0.03
C ALA A 40 -7.13 -10.50 -0.48
N SER A 41 -6.88 -10.58 -1.80
CA SER A 41 -6.00 -11.58 -2.38
C SER A 41 -4.54 -11.44 -1.91
N LEU A 42 -4.03 -10.21 -1.78
CA LEU A 42 -2.69 -9.95 -1.25
C LEU A 42 -2.57 -10.38 0.22
N LEU A 43 -3.59 -10.12 1.03
CA LEU A 43 -3.66 -10.57 2.43
C LEU A 43 -3.77 -12.10 2.54
N ALA A 44 -4.54 -12.74 1.67
CA ALA A 44 -4.73 -14.19 1.65
C ALA A 44 -3.45 -14.97 1.29
N ALA A 45 -2.43 -14.31 0.75
CA ALA A 45 -1.12 -14.93 0.49
C ALA A 45 -0.35 -15.25 1.78
N ASP A 46 -0.66 -14.60 2.90
CA ASP A 46 -0.07 -14.90 4.21
C ASP A 46 -0.93 -15.94 4.97
N PRO A 47 -0.37 -17.11 5.34
CA PRO A 47 -1.13 -18.18 5.99
C PRO A 47 -1.76 -17.82 7.32
N GLU A 48 -1.16 -16.92 8.10
CA GLU A 48 -1.71 -16.50 9.40
C GLU A 48 -2.95 -15.62 9.18
N ILE A 49 -2.90 -14.75 8.18
CA ILE A 49 -3.99 -13.83 7.83
C ILE A 49 -5.13 -14.58 7.11
N ALA A 50 -4.79 -15.58 6.28
CA ALA A 50 -5.77 -16.39 5.54
C ALA A 50 -6.74 -17.17 6.44
N LYS A 51 -6.45 -17.33 7.73
CA LYS A 51 -7.36 -17.91 8.73
C LYS A 51 -8.60 -17.04 8.99
N HIS A 52 -8.51 -15.75 8.69
CA HIS A 52 -9.62 -14.81 8.86
C HIS A 52 -10.53 -14.79 7.62
N LYS A 53 -11.82 -14.51 7.81
CA LYS A 53 -12.79 -14.40 6.71
C LYS A 53 -12.49 -13.17 5.85
N LEU A 54 -11.85 -13.38 4.71
CA LEU A 54 -11.57 -12.34 3.71
C LEU A 54 -12.67 -12.30 2.63
N PRO A 55 -13.02 -11.12 2.11
CA PRO A 55 -14.03 -10.99 1.07
C PRO A 55 -13.54 -11.59 -0.25
N THR A 56 -14.38 -12.43 -0.87
CA THR A 56 -14.11 -13.08 -2.18
C THR A 56 -14.97 -12.52 -3.32
N LYS A 57 -15.96 -11.69 -2.99
CA LYS A 57 -16.90 -11.09 -3.95
C LYS A 57 -17.02 -9.60 -3.69
N ALA A 58 -17.19 -8.82 -4.75
CA ALA A 58 -17.47 -7.39 -4.68
C ALA A 58 -18.84 -7.09 -5.28
N SER A 59 -19.61 -6.21 -4.64
CA SER A 59 -20.91 -5.73 -5.14
C SER A 59 -20.77 -4.77 -6.32
N ASN A 60 -19.65 -4.04 -6.39
CA ASN A 60 -19.34 -3.10 -7.47
C ASN A 60 -17.93 -3.40 -8.01
N ILE A 61 -17.85 -4.05 -9.17
CA ILE A 61 -16.58 -4.26 -9.86
C ILE A 61 -16.28 -3.00 -10.66
N THR A 62 -15.23 -2.27 -10.27
CA THR A 62 -14.76 -1.13 -11.03
C THR A 62 -14.01 -1.64 -12.27
N ALA A 63 -14.51 -1.34 -13.48
CA ALA A 63 -13.87 -1.76 -14.73
C ALA A 63 -12.54 -1.02 -15.00
N TYR A 64 -12.32 0.12 -14.36
CA TYR A 64 -11.15 0.96 -14.56
C TYR A 64 -10.12 0.77 -13.44
N THR A 65 -8.89 0.44 -13.83
CA THR A 65 -7.73 0.43 -12.94
C THR A 65 -6.84 1.62 -13.25
N PRO A 66 -6.75 2.63 -12.37
CA PRO A 66 -5.89 3.80 -12.61
C PRO A 66 -4.42 3.40 -12.61
N LEU A 67 -3.63 4.10 -13.41
CA LEU A 67 -2.16 4.03 -13.43
C LEU A 67 -1.59 5.31 -12.83
N TYR A 68 -0.54 5.17 -12.03
CA TYR A 68 0.10 6.29 -11.35
C TYR A 68 1.56 6.36 -11.75
N ASP A 69 1.97 7.53 -12.22
CA ASP A 69 3.37 7.78 -12.54
C ASP A 69 4.12 8.30 -11.31
N THR A 70 5.01 7.47 -10.77
CA THR A 70 5.90 7.80 -9.64
C THR A 70 7.35 8.02 -10.06
N GLN A 71 7.65 8.06 -11.37
CA GLN A 71 9.03 8.17 -11.87
C GLN A 71 9.74 9.43 -11.38
N LYS A 72 9.01 10.54 -11.26
CA LYS A 72 9.56 11.79 -10.73
C LYS A 72 10.06 11.63 -9.29
N ALA A 73 9.28 10.97 -8.42
CA ALA A 73 9.68 10.74 -7.03
C ALA A 73 10.88 9.79 -6.96
N ARG A 74 10.87 8.70 -7.73
CA ARG A 74 11.99 7.76 -7.81
C ARG A 74 13.28 8.42 -8.28
N ARG A 75 13.21 9.29 -9.30
CA ARG A 75 14.36 9.98 -9.87
C ARG A 75 14.89 11.10 -8.97
N ASP A 76 14.02 12.02 -8.55
CA ASP A 76 14.47 13.25 -7.88
C ASP A 76 14.69 13.04 -6.38
N LEU A 77 13.87 12.18 -5.74
CA LEU A 77 13.95 11.87 -4.31
C LEU A 77 14.72 10.57 -4.01
N GLY A 78 14.94 9.72 -5.02
CA GLY A 78 15.60 8.42 -4.84
C GLY A 78 14.83 7.44 -3.97
N VAL A 79 13.52 7.61 -3.84
CA VAL A 79 12.67 6.74 -3.03
C VAL A 79 12.25 5.50 -3.82
N SER A 80 12.28 4.35 -3.18
CA SER A 80 11.71 3.10 -3.69
C SER A 80 10.49 2.75 -2.85
N LEU A 81 9.30 2.82 -3.46
CA LEU A 81 8.04 2.57 -2.77
C LEU A 81 7.84 1.07 -2.59
N ARG A 82 7.50 0.66 -1.35
CA ARG A 82 7.23 -0.75 -1.04
C ARG A 82 5.98 -1.24 -1.76
N PRO A 83 5.94 -2.52 -2.16
CA PRO A 83 4.71 -3.15 -2.64
C PRO A 83 3.58 -3.03 -1.61
N VAL A 84 2.37 -2.76 -2.11
CA VAL A 84 1.18 -2.61 -1.25
C VAL A 84 0.92 -3.87 -0.42
N GLY A 85 1.20 -5.06 -0.98
CA GLY A 85 1.03 -6.33 -0.28
C GLY A 85 1.86 -6.44 1.00
N GLU A 86 3.13 -6.01 0.96
CA GLU A 86 3.99 -6.01 2.14
C GLU A 86 3.43 -5.09 3.23
N SER A 87 2.97 -3.91 2.85
CA SER A 87 2.39 -2.93 3.78
C SER A 87 1.09 -3.44 4.42
N LEU A 88 0.26 -4.12 3.63
CA LEU A 88 -1.00 -4.72 4.09
C LEU A 88 -0.74 -5.86 5.08
N VAL A 89 0.23 -6.73 4.78
CA VAL A 89 0.60 -7.86 5.65
C VAL A 89 1.19 -7.35 6.96
N ASP A 90 2.10 -6.37 6.92
CA ASP A 90 2.67 -5.74 8.11
C ASP A 90 1.58 -5.15 9.01
N MET A 91 0.65 -4.39 8.42
CA MET A 91 -0.49 -3.80 9.13
C MET A 91 -1.39 -4.87 9.77
N ALA A 92 -1.76 -5.91 9.00
CA ALA A 92 -2.61 -6.98 9.51
C ALA A 92 -1.95 -7.74 10.67
N LYS A 93 -0.65 -8.01 10.59
CA LYS A 93 0.10 -8.64 11.69
C LYS A 93 0.14 -7.77 12.95
N ASP A 94 0.33 -6.47 12.81
CA ASP A 94 0.29 -5.53 13.94
C ASP A 94 -1.11 -5.50 14.60
N LEU A 95 -2.19 -5.53 13.80
CA LEU A 95 -3.55 -5.61 14.31
C LEU A 95 -3.84 -6.92 15.06
N ILE A 96 -3.35 -8.06 14.54
CA ILE A 96 -3.44 -9.37 15.22
C ILE A 96 -2.68 -9.34 16.54
N ALA A 97 -1.43 -8.87 16.53
CA ALA A 97 -0.59 -8.81 17.72
C ALA A 97 -1.17 -7.91 18.82
N LYS A 98 -1.88 -6.84 18.43
CA LYS A 98 -2.58 -5.93 19.35
C LYS A 98 -3.96 -6.42 19.78
N ASN A 99 -4.40 -7.61 19.35
CA ASN A 99 -5.74 -8.15 19.58
C ASN A 99 -6.87 -7.21 19.13
N LEU A 100 -6.63 -6.40 18.10
CA LEU A 100 -7.61 -5.45 17.55
C LEU A 100 -8.54 -6.10 16.52
N ILE A 101 -8.18 -7.30 16.05
CA ILE A 101 -9.05 -8.15 15.24
C ILE A 101 -9.32 -9.45 15.98
N THR A 102 -10.56 -9.64 16.41
CA THR A 102 -11.05 -10.91 16.94
C THR A 102 -11.57 -11.72 15.78
N SER A 103 -11.07 -12.95 15.59
CA SER A 103 -11.67 -13.90 14.65
C SER A 103 -13.15 -14.07 15.01
N SER A 104 -14.03 -13.41 14.26
CA SER A 104 -15.47 -13.66 14.38
C SER A 104 -15.74 -15.04 13.79
N VAL A 105 -15.96 -15.98 14.70
CA VAL A 105 -16.49 -17.33 14.45
C VAL A 105 -17.64 -17.26 13.45
#